data_AF-A0A7C6KKX0-F1
#
_entry.id   AF-A0A7C6KKX0-F1
#
_cell.length_a   1.000
_cell.length_b   1.000
_cell.length_c   1.000
_cell.angle_alpha   90.00
_cell.angle_beta   90.00
_cell.angle_gamma   90.00
#
_symmetry.space_group_name_H-M   'P 1'
#
loop_
_entity.id
_entity.type
_entity.pdbx_description
1 polymer ?
#
loop_
_entity_poly.entity_id
_entity_poly.type
_entity_poly.pdbx_seq_one_letter_code
_entity_poly.pdbx_strand_id
1 'polypeptide(L)' 'MASQVRYLVNEEGQRVGVVLDLKEYEKMLQELEELEAIRAYDAAKASGDEAIPLDQAVAEIERDRTAK' A
#
# COMPACT_ATOMS: atom_id res chain seq x y z
N MET A 1 -18.16 4.71 15.53
CA MET A 1 -19.31 5.40 14.91
C MET A 1 -19.54 4.73 13.57
N ALA A 2 -20.63 3.98 13.39
CA ALA A 2 -20.89 3.28 12.14
C ALA A 2 -21.29 4.29 11.07
N SER A 3 -20.43 4.51 10.07
CA SER A 3 -20.79 5.30 8.89
C SER A 3 -21.85 4.50 8.12
N GLN A 4 -22.98 5.15 7.80
CA GLN A 4 -24.04 4.51 7.06
C GLN A 4 -23.68 4.52 5.58
N VAL A 5 -23.18 3.38 5.09
CA VAL A 5 -22.74 3.21 3.71
C VAL A 5 -23.90 3.47 2.75
N ARG A 6 -23.76 4.48 1.90
CA ARG A 6 -24.75 4.85 0.89
C ARG A 6 -24.31 4.34 -0.47
N TYR A 7 -25.23 3.76 -1.24
CA TYR A 7 -24.93 3.21 -2.56
C TYR A 7 -25.54 4.09 -3.65
N LEU A 8 -24.77 4.29 -4.72
CA LEU A 8 -25.28 4.86 -5.98
C LEU A 8 -25.82 3.71 -6.82
N VAL A 9 -27.04 3.88 -7.32
CA VAL A 9 -27.77 2.86 -8.07
C VAL A 9 -28.05 3.40 -9.47
N ASN A 10 -27.86 2.59 -10.51
CA ASN A 10 -28.20 2.96 -11.88
C ASN A 10 -29.72 2.78 -12.15
N GLU A 11 -30.16 3.13 -13.35
CA GLU A 11 -31.57 3.04 -13.77
C GLU A 11 -32.12 1.60 -13.75
N GLU A 12 -31.23 0.59 -13.89
CA GLU A 12 -31.57 -0.84 -13.81
C GLU A 12 -31.65 -1.35 -12.35
N GLY A 13 -31.40 -0.49 -11.36
CA GLY A 13 -31.42 -0.86 -9.94
C GLY A 13 -30.14 -1.57 -9.47
N GLN A 14 -29.07 -1.57 -10.26
CA GLN A 14 -27.77 -2.13 -9.90
C GLN A 14 -26.91 -1.11 -9.16
N ARG A 15 -26.24 -1.54 -8.09
CA ARG A 15 -25.30 -0.69 -7.33
C ARG A 15 -24.02 -0.50 -8.14
N VAL A 16 -23.75 0.73 -8.54
CA VAL A 16 -22.59 1.09 -9.38
C VAL A 16 -21.52 1.87 -8.60
N GLY A 17 -21.82 2.32 -7.39
CA GLY A 17 -20.87 3.06 -6.57
C GLY A 17 -21.26 3.11 -5.11
N VAL A 18 -20.35 3.63 -4.30
CA VAL A 18 -20.52 3.82 -2.86
C VAL A 18 -20.09 5.24 -2.48
N VAL A 19 -20.85 5.87 -1.60
CA VAL A 19 -20.53 7.15 -0.99
C VAL A 19 -20.07 6.87 0.44
N LEU A 20 -18.83 7.24 0.72
CA LEU A 20 -18.18 7.08 2.01
C LEU A 20 -17.92 8.44 2.62
N ASP A 21 -17.89 8.49 3.95
CA ASP A 21 -17.39 9.65 4.66
C ASP A 21 -15.89 9.80 4.40
N LEU A 22 -15.41 11.03 4.22
CA LEU A 22 -14.01 11.29 3.87
C LEU A 22 -13.03 10.65 4.87
N LYS A 23 -13.33 10.73 6.17
CA LYS A 23 -12.51 10.12 7.23
C LYS A 23 -12.42 8.60 7.10
N GLU A 24 -13.49 7.95 6.68
CA GLU A 24 -13.50 6.50 6.49
C GLU A 24 -12.66 6.14 5.26
N TYR A 25 -12.80 6.90 4.17
CA TYR A 25 -11.98 6.72 2.97
C TYR A 25 -10.49 6.91 3.27
N GLU A 26 -10.11 7.98 3.98
CA GLU A 26 -8.72 8.23 4.40
C GLU A 26 -8.18 7.10 5.29
N LYS A 27 -8.98 6.61 6.23
CA LYS A 27 -8.62 5.47 7.08
C LYS A 27 -8.38 4.19 6.26
N MET A 28 -9.24 3.91 5.29
CA MET A 28 -9.06 2.78 4.38
C MET A 28 -7.78 2.90 3.56
N LEU A 29 -7.45 4.09 3.05
CA LEU A 29 -6.19 4.33 2.33
C LEU A 29 -4.97 4.06 3.22
N GLN A 30 -5.00 4.54 4.46
CA GLN A 30 -3.91 4.33 5.42
C GLN A 30 -3.72 2.83 5.73
N GLU A 31 -4.81 2.09 5.94
CA GLU A 31 -4.76 0.64 6.18
C GLU A 31 -4.24 -0.13 4.96
N LEU A 32 -4.55 0.33 3.74
CA LEU A 32 -4.01 -0.25 2.51
C LEU A 32 -2.50 -0.03 2.40
N GLU A 33 -2.00 1.16 2.72
CA GLU A 33 -0.55 1.46 2.73
C GLU A 33 0.19 0.57 3.74
N GLU A 34 -0.37 0.39 4.95
CA GLU A 34 0.17 -0.52 5.96
C GLU A 34 0.21 -1.97 5.44
N LEU A 35 -0.86 -2.43 4.79
CA LEU A 35 -0.92 -3.76 4.21
C LEU A 35 0.09 -3.96 3.08
N GLU A 36 0.33 -2.94 2.26
CA GLU A 36 1.36 -2.96 1.22
C GLU A 36 2.77 -3.08 1.83
N ALA A 37 3.04 -2.36 2.91
CA ALA A 37 4.31 -2.47 3.63
C ALA A 37 4.55 -3.89 4.18
N ILE A 38 3.51 -4.52 4.73
CA ILE A 38 3.57 -5.92 5.21
C ILE A 38 3.89 -6.87 4.04
N ARG A 39 3.19 -6.73 2.91
CA ARG A 39 3.43 -7.57 1.72
C ARG A 39 4.84 -7.38 1.16
N ALA A 40 5.35 -6.15 1.14
CA ALA A 40 6.70 -5.85 0.69
C ALA A 40 7.75 -6.50 1.61
N TYR A 41 7.52 -6.46 2.94
CA TYR A 41 8.36 -7.14 3.91
C TYR A 41 8.36 -8.66 3.69
N ASP A 42 7.20 -9.28 3.54
CA ASP A 42 7.09 -10.73 3.32
C ASP A 42 7.79 -11.15 2.02
N ALA A 43 7.63 -10.36 0.94
CA ALA A 43 8.32 -10.59 -0.32
C ALA A 43 9.85 -10.47 -0.17
N ALA A 44 10.33 -9.43 0.53
CA ALA A 44 11.76 -9.24 0.80
C ALA A 44 12.34 -10.32 1.73
N LYS A 45 11.55 -10.90 2.63
CA LYS A 45 11.97 -12.05 3.44
C LYS A 45 11.98 -13.35 2.65
N ALA A 46 11.10 -13.50 1.67
CA ALA A 46 11.00 -14.68 0.83
C ALA A 46 11.99 -14.68 -0.37
N SER A 47 12.55 -13.53 -0.75
CA SER A 47 13.44 -13.40 -1.91
C SER A 47 14.73 -14.22 -1.78
N GLY A 48 15.16 -14.53 -0.55
CA GLY A 48 16.41 -15.23 -0.30
C GLY A 48 17.64 -14.36 -0.58
N ASP A 49 17.46 -13.03 -0.56
CA ASP A 49 18.55 -12.08 -0.79
C ASP A 49 19.66 -12.21 0.26
N GLU A 50 20.88 -11.89 -0.16
CA GLU A 50 22.05 -11.96 0.70
C GLU A 50 21.99 -10.90 1.82
N ALA A 51 22.18 -11.34 3.06
CA ALA A 51 22.32 -10.44 4.20
C ALA A 51 23.74 -9.87 4.25
N ILE A 52 23.92 -8.66 3.73
CA ILE A 52 25.17 -7.90 3.79
C ILE A 52 25.15 -6.85 4.91
N PRO A 53 26.31 -6.39 5.42
CA PRO A 53 26.38 -5.27 6.36
C PRO A 53 25.76 -3.99 5.78
N LEU A 54 25.11 -3.19 6.63
CA LEU A 54 24.43 -1.96 6.21
C LEU A 54 25.36 -0.99 5.46
N ASP A 55 26.59 -0.81 5.96
CA ASP A 55 27.57 0.09 5.34
C ASP A 55 27.91 -0.33 3.90
N GLN A 56 27.99 -1.65 3.66
CA GLN A 56 28.21 -2.20 2.32
C GLN A 56 26.98 -1.93 1.42
N ALA A 57 25.77 -2.21 1.91
CA ALA A 57 24.54 -1.98 1.16
C ALA A 57 24.39 -0.50 0.74
N VAL A 58 24.65 0.44 1.66
CA VAL A 58 24.57 1.88 1.37
C VAL A 58 25.61 2.28 0.33
N ALA A 59 26.86 1.79 0.44
CA ALA A 59 27.91 2.09 -0.53
C ALA A 59 27.57 1.58 -1.94
N GLU A 60 26.99 0.38 -2.05
CA GLU A 60 26.55 -0.19 -3.33
C GLU A 60 25.39 0.63 -3.94
N ILE A 61 24.38 0.99 -3.14
CA ILE A 61 23.25 1.82 -3.59
C ILE A 61 23.70 3.19 -4.11
N GLU A 62 24.59 3.88 -3.39
CA GLU A 62 25.08 5.20 -3.79
C GLU A 62 25.97 5.14 -5.04
N ARG A 63 26.77 4.08 -5.19
CA ARG A 63 27.53 3.83 -6.43
C ARG A 63 26.58 3.67 -7.62
N ASP A 64 25.52 2.88 -7.47
CA ASP A 64 24.57 2.62 -8.56
C ASP A 64 23.72 3.86 -8.91
N ARG A 65 23.44 4.74 -7.93
CA ARG A 65 22.78 6.04 -8.16
C ARG A 65 23.65 7.02 -8.96
N THR A 66 24.94 7.05 -8.70
CA THR A 66 25.90 7.98 -9.34
C THR A 66 26.40 7.48 -10.69
N ALA A 67 26.28 6.16 -10.96
CA ALA A 67 26.63 5.55 -12.24
C ALA A 67 25.54 5.70 -13.33
N LYS A 68 24.43 6.37 -13.03
CA LYS A 68 23.27 6.57 -13.92
C LYS A 68 23.14 8.03 -14.33
#